data_AF-A0A3D1BBK3-F1
#
_entry.id   AF-A0A3D1BBK3-F1
#
_cell.length_a   1.000
_cell.length_b   1.000
_cell.length_c   1.000
_cell.angle_alpha   90.00
_cell.angle_beta   90.00
_cell.angle_gamma   90.00
#
_symmetry.space_group_name_H-M   'P 1'
#
loop_
_entity.id
_entity.type
_entity.pdbx_description
1 polymer ?
#
loop_
_entity_poly.entity_id
_entity_poly.type
_entity_poly.pdbx_seq_one_letter_code
_entity_poly.pdbx_strand_id
1 'polypeptide(L)'
;LLWSWLILLGVFIVDATFTLLHRLLRGEAVYQAHRSHAYQAAARRVAAHVPVTVAAALITLGWLLPWAIGVAASMVDGGVALVIAYTPLVGLCVWLRAGAAE
;
A
#
# COMPACT_ATOMS: atom_id res chain seq x y z
N LEU A 1 -0.88 2.12 -20.27
CA LEU A 1 0.22 2.22 -19.26
C LEU A 1 -0.20 2.89 -17.95
N LEU A 2 -1.12 3.87 -17.93
CA LEU A 2 -1.61 4.52 -16.69
C LEU A 2 -1.94 3.51 -15.57
N TRP A 3 -2.75 2.51 -15.89
CA TRP A 3 -3.16 1.47 -14.95
C TRP A 3 -1.98 0.66 -14.39
N SER A 4 -1.00 0.31 -15.24
CA SER A 4 0.22 -0.39 -14.79
C SER A 4 1.00 0.43 -13.76
N TRP A 5 1.10 1.75 -13.96
CA TRP A 5 1.74 2.64 -12.97
C TRP A 5 0.96 2.72 -11.66
N LEU A 6 -0.37 2.83 -11.73
CA LEU A 6 -1.23 2.81 -10.54
C LEU A 6 -1.09 1.50 -9.76
N ILE A 7 -0.96 0.37 -10.46
CA ILE A 7 -0.75 -0.94 -9.84
C ILE A 7 0.62 -1.00 -9.15
N LEU A 8 1.70 -0.64 -9.84
CA LEU A 8 3.07 -0.70 -9.28
C LEU A 8 3.28 0.23 -8.08
N LEU A 9 2.62 1.39 -8.08
CA LEU A 9 2.64 2.32 -6.94
C LEU A 9 1.66 1.94 -5.82
N GLY A 10 0.95 0.82 -5.96
CA GLY A 10 -0.13 0.40 -5.06
C GLY A 10 0.28 0.34 -3.59
N VAL A 11 1.48 -0.16 -3.27
CA VAL A 11 1.97 -0.23 -1.88
C VAL A 11 1.95 1.16 -1.21
N PHE A 12 2.38 2.19 -1.94
CA PHE A 12 2.44 3.57 -1.41
C PHE A 12 1.08 4.24 -1.42
N ILE A 13 0.31 4.08 -2.51
CA ILE A 13 -1.01 4.68 -2.66
C ILE A 13 -1.94 4.15 -1.57
N VAL A 14 -2.02 2.83 -1.40
CA VAL A 14 -2.91 2.20 -0.42
C VAL A 14 -2.52 2.60 1.00
N ASP A 15 -1.23 2.57 1.34
CA ASP A 15 -0.76 2.95 2.68
C ASP A 15 -1.08 4.42 3.01
N ALA A 16 -0.80 5.34 2.08
CA ALA A 16 -1.10 6.76 2.26
C ALA A 16 -2.60 7.00 2.36
N THR A 17 -3.40 6.50 1.41
CA THR A 17 -4.85 6.69 1.41
C THR A 17 -5.50 6.11 2.66
N PHE A 18 -5.11 4.90 3.08
CA PHE A 18 -5.65 4.28 4.28
C PHE A 18 -5.31 5.10 5.54
N THR A 19 -4.05 5.52 5.67
CA THR A 19 -3.59 6.33 6.81
C THR A 19 -4.31 7.67 6.87
N LEU A 20 -4.42 8.38 5.74
CA LEU A 20 -5.10 9.68 5.67
C LEU A 20 -6.59 9.55 5.98
N LEU A 21 -7.26 8.54 5.42
CA LEU A 21 -8.68 8.29 5.67
C LEU A 21 -8.94 7.97 7.15
N HIS A 22 -8.13 7.10 7.76
CA HIS A 22 -8.29 6.75 9.17
C HIS A 22 -8.10 7.97 10.09
N ARG A 23 -7.14 8.85 9.79
CA ARG A 23 -6.92 10.10 10.54
C ARG A 23 -8.05 11.10 10.35
N LEU A 24 -8.55 11.26 9.12
CA LEU A 24 -9.70 12.11 8.82
C LEU A 24 -10.96 11.68 9.59
N LEU A 25 -11.24 10.37 9.62
CA LEU A 25 -12.38 9.81 10.37
C LEU A 25 -12.27 10.05 11.88
N ARG A 26 -11.06 10.22 12.42
CA ARG A 26 -10.80 10.58 13.81
C ARG A 26 -10.78 12.09 14.08
N GLY A 27 -10.92 12.92 13.04
CA GLY A 27 -10.82 14.38 13.15
C GLY A 27 -9.39 14.86 13.42
N GLU A 28 -8.37 14.03 13.19
CA GLU A 28 -6.98 14.44 13.36
C GLU A 28 -6.54 15.37 12.22
N ALA A 29 -5.71 16.36 12.56
CA ALA A 29 -5.13 17.28 11.59
C ALA A 29 -4.18 16.54 10.64
N VAL A 30 -4.65 16.26 9.43
CA VAL A 30 -3.94 15.50 8.40
C VAL A 30 -2.59 16.13 8.03
N TYR A 31 -2.51 17.46 8.07
CA TYR A 31 -1.32 18.26 7.74
C TYR A 31 -0.23 18.25 8.82
N GLN A 32 -0.52 17.76 10.03
CA GLN A 32 0.52 17.57 11.04
C GLN A 32 1.39 16.37 10.66
N ALA A 33 2.71 16.51 10.83
CA ALA A 33 3.65 15.44 10.59
C ALA A 33 3.28 14.21 11.44
N HIS A 34 3.08 13.06 10.79
CA HIS A 34 2.65 11.83 11.44
C HIS A 34 3.52 10.64 11.02
N ARG A 35 3.55 9.63 11.88
CA ARG A 35 4.38 8.42 11.76
C ARG A 35 3.57 7.12 11.80
N SER A 36 2.29 7.24 11.49
CA SER A 36 1.28 6.18 11.61
C SER A 36 1.13 5.30 10.35
N HIS A 37 1.98 5.49 9.33
CA HIS A 37 2.01 4.66 8.13
C HIS A 37 2.25 3.17 8.45
N ALA A 38 1.63 2.27 7.70
CA ALA A 38 1.77 0.81 7.84
C ALA A 38 3.24 0.38 7.78
N TYR A 39 4.01 1.00 6.87
CA TYR A 39 5.44 0.75 6.74
C TYR A 39 6.21 1.06 8.03
N GLN A 40 5.92 2.20 8.67
CA GLN A 40 6.58 2.60 9.92
C GLN A 40 6.13 1.71 11.09
N ALA A 41 4.84 1.36 11.13
CA ALA A 41 4.31 0.42 12.12
C ALA A 41 4.98 -0.96 12.01
N ALA A 42 5.13 -1.49 10.79
CA ALA A 42 5.84 -2.75 10.53
C ALA A 42 7.32 -2.66 10.95
N ALA A 43 8.00 -1.56 10.60
CA ALA A 43 9.42 -1.39 10.93
C ALA A 43 9.65 -1.35 12.46
N ARG A 44 8.72 -0.76 13.22
CA ARG A 44 8.76 -0.79 14.69
C ARG A 44 8.54 -2.20 15.25
N ARG A 45 7.59 -2.96 14.70
CA ARG A 45 7.32 -4.35 15.14
C ARG A 45 8.51 -5.29 14.89
N VAL A 46 9.22 -5.08 13.78
CA VAL A 46 10.39 -5.91 13.39
C VAL A 46 11.71 -5.32 13.91
N ALA A 47 11.66 -4.14 14.56
CA ALA A 47 12.83 -3.38 15.03
C ALA A 47 13.91 -3.12 13.95
N ALA A 48 13.54 -3.18 12.67
CA ALA A 48 14.44 -3.02 11.54
C ALA A 48 13.69 -2.54 10.28
N HIS A 49 14.32 -1.67 9.49
CA HIS A 49 13.74 -1.15 8.24
C HIS A 49 13.95 -2.09 7.04
N VAL A 50 15.14 -2.70 6.95
CA VAL A 50 15.52 -3.59 5.84
C VAL A 50 14.50 -4.68 5.55
N PRO A 51 14.00 -5.48 6.53
CA PRO A 51 13.04 -6.54 6.24
C PRO A 51 11.71 -6.01 5.69
N VAL A 52 11.28 -4.81 6.12
CA VAL A 52 10.04 -4.20 5.63
C VAL A 52 10.21 -3.68 4.21
N THR A 53 11.34 -3.06 3.89
CA THR A 53 11.67 -2.66 2.51
C THR A 53 11.73 -3.87 1.59
N VAL A 54 12.39 -4.94 2.02
CA VAL A 54 12.48 -6.18 1.25
C VAL A 54 11.10 -6.79 1.04
N ALA A 55 10.27 -6.87 2.08
CA ALA A 55 8.90 -7.36 1.93
C ALA A 55 8.08 -6.51 0.94
N ALA A 56 8.16 -5.17 1.02
CA ALA A 56 7.50 -4.29 0.06
C ALA A 56 8.01 -4.51 -1.37
N ALA A 57 9.32 -4.71 -1.56
CA ALA A 57 9.88 -5.04 -2.86
C ALA A 57 9.40 -6.40 -3.38
N LEU A 58 9.33 -7.43 -2.52
CA LEU A 58 8.80 -8.75 -2.88
C LEU A 58 7.33 -8.69 -3.25
N ILE A 59 6.51 -7.88 -2.56
CA ILE A 59 5.10 -7.66 -2.92
C ILE A 59 5.02 -6.98 -4.30
N THR A 60 5.83 -5.94 -4.52
CA THR A 60 5.85 -5.24 -5.81
C THR A 60 6.24 -6.17 -6.95
N LEU A 61 7.32 -6.95 -6.79
CA LEU A 61 7.83 -7.83 -7.85
C LEU A 61 7.01 -9.11 -8.03
N GLY A 62 6.54 -9.70 -6.93
CA GLY A 62 5.84 -10.99 -6.95
C GLY A 62 4.33 -10.90 -7.14
N TRP A 63 3.71 -9.78 -6.77
CA TRP A 63 2.25 -9.61 -6.88
C TRP A 63 1.86 -8.48 -7.84
N LEU A 64 2.37 -7.26 -7.63
CA LEU A 64 1.92 -6.10 -8.41
C LEU A 64 2.45 -6.10 -9.85
N LEU A 65 3.70 -6.49 -10.05
CA LEU A 65 4.35 -6.51 -11.35
C LEU A 65 3.66 -7.46 -12.35
N PRO A 66 3.31 -8.72 -12.00
CA PRO A 66 2.53 -9.59 -12.88
C PRO A 66 1.22 -8.95 -13.37
N TRP A 67 0.46 -8.32 -12.48
CA TRP A 67 -0.76 -7.61 -12.85
C TRP A 67 -0.48 -6.41 -13.76
N ALA A 68 0.55 -5.62 -13.45
CA ALA A 68 0.95 -4.47 -14.26
C ALA A 68 1.38 -4.86 -15.68
N ILE A 69 2.09 -5.99 -15.83
CA ILE A 69 2.48 -6.58 -17.11
C ILE A 69 1.23 -7.09 -17.85
N GLY A 70 0.33 -7.81 -17.18
CA GLY A 70 -0.91 -8.31 -17.78
C GLY A 70 -1.78 -7.19 -18.36
N VAL A 71 -1.89 -6.07 -17.65
CA VAL A 71 -2.58 -4.87 -18.15
C VAL A 71 -1.82 -4.20 -19.29
N ALA A 72 -0.49 -4.10 -19.22
CA ALA A 72 0.33 -3.51 -20.29
C ALA A 72 0.26 -4.33 -21.58
N ALA A 73 0.16 -5.66 -21.46
CA ALA A 73 -0.01 -6.60 -22.57
C ALA A 73 -1.47 -6.67 -23.06
N SER A 74 -2.39 -5.85 -22.53
CA SER A 74 -3.82 -5.85 -22.85
C SER A 74 -4.53 -7.19 -22.63
N MET A 75 -3.99 -8.05 -21.74
CA MET A 75 -4.59 -9.34 -21.39
C MET A 75 -5.73 -9.20 -20.38
N VAL A 76 -5.70 -8.13 -19.57
CA VAL A 76 -6.67 -7.88 -18.51
C VAL A 76 -7.07 -6.40 -18.52
N ASP A 77 -8.33 -6.12 -18.23
CA ASP A 77 -8.79 -4.75 -18.00
C ASP A 77 -8.04 -4.10 -16.82
N GLY A 78 -7.64 -2.85 -17.01
CA GLY A 78 -6.85 -2.11 -16.02
C GLY A 78 -7.58 -1.87 -14.70
N GLY A 79 -8.89 -1.62 -14.74
CA GLY A 79 -9.69 -1.40 -13.55
C GLY A 79 -9.86 -2.68 -12.73
N VAL A 80 -10.18 -3.80 -13.40
CA VAL A 80 -10.30 -5.11 -12.75
C VAL A 80 -8.99 -5.54 -12.08
N ALA A 81 -7.87 -5.43 -12.81
CA ALA A 81 -6.54 -5.77 -12.28
C ALA A 81 -6.18 -4.90 -11.07
N LEU A 82 -6.53 -3.61 -11.09
CA LEU A 82 -6.27 -2.68 -9.98
C LEU A 82 -6.98 -3.12 -8.69
N VAL A 83 -8.27 -3.46 -8.79
CA VAL A 83 -9.06 -3.90 -7.62
C VAL A 83 -8.47 -5.16 -7.00
N ILE A 84 -8.13 -6.15 -7.82
CA ILE A 84 -7.53 -7.41 -7.35
C ILE A 84 -6.15 -7.14 -6.73
N ALA A 85 -5.33 -6.33 -7.38
CA ALA A 85 -3.99 -5.99 -6.92
C ALA A 85 -4.00 -5.29 -5.55
N TYR A 86 -4.98 -4.42 -5.30
CA TYR A 86 -5.05 -3.60 -4.08
C TYR A 86 -5.64 -4.33 -2.87
N THR A 87 -6.47 -5.36 -3.10
CA THR A 87 -7.15 -6.11 -2.04
C THR A 87 -6.22 -6.61 -0.91
N PRO A 88 -5.12 -7.34 -1.19
CA PRO A 88 -4.22 -7.80 -0.14
C PRO A 88 -3.45 -6.66 0.56
N LEU A 89 -3.19 -5.55 -0.14
CA LEU A 89 -2.50 -4.40 0.43
C LEU A 89 -3.36 -3.70 1.49
N VAL A 90 -4.65 -3.55 1.22
CA VAL A 90 -5.61 -2.99 2.19
C VAL A 90 -5.69 -3.89 3.42
N GLY A 91 -5.75 -5.21 3.22
CA GLY A 91 -5.71 -6.18 4.32
C GLY A 91 -4.46 -6.05 5.19
N LEU A 92 -3.30 -5.82 4.58
CA LEU A 92 -2.03 -5.58 5.30
C LEU A 92 -2.09 -4.30 6.15
N CYS A 93 -2.66 -3.22 5.62
CA CYS A 93 -2.83 -1.96 6.35
C CYS A 93 -3.71 -2.13 7.59
N VAL A 94 -4.82 -2.87 7.46
CA VAL A 94 -5.71 -3.21 8.58
C VAL A 94 -4.97 -4.05 9.63
N TRP A 95 -4.25 -5.09 9.21
CA TRP A 95 -3.53 -5.98 10.12
C TRP A 95 -2.39 -5.27 10.88
N LEU A 96 -1.68 -4.36 10.20
CA LEU A 96 -0.64 -3.54 10.79
C LEU A 96 -1.18 -2.37 11.63
N ARG A 97 -2.51 -2.15 11.63
CA ARG A 97 -3.18 -1.02 12.29
C ARG A 97 -2.63 0.32 11.83
N ALA A 98 -2.43 0.47 10.52
CA ALA A 98 -2.02 1.72 9.91
C ALA A 98 -3.01 2.85 10.28
N GLY A 99 -2.49 4.04 10.55
CA GLY A 99 -3.30 5.18 10.98
C GLY A 99 -3.78 5.13 12.43
N ALA A 100 -3.50 4.06 13.21
CA ALA A 100 -3.78 4.06 14.64
C ALA A 100 -2.94 5.14 15.34
N ALA A 101 -3.56 5.93 16.23
CA ALA A 101 -2.83 6.85 17.08
C ALA A 101 -1.86 6.05 17.97
N GLU A 102 -0.63 6.55 18.05
CA GLU A 102 0.34 6.15 19.07
C GLU A 102 -0.13 6.61 20.46
#